data_AF-A0A4Y7RPP2-F1
#
_entry.id   AF-A0A4Y7RPP2-F1
#
_cell.length_a   1.000
_cell.length_b   1.000
_cell.length_c   1.000
_cell.angle_alpha   90.00
_cell.angle_beta   90.00
_cell.angle_gamma   90.00
#
_symmetry.space_group_name_H-M   'P 1'
#
loop_
_entity.id
_entity.type
_entity.pdbx_description
1 polymer ?
#
loop_
_entity_poly.entity_id
_entity_poly.type
_entity_poly.pdbx_seq_one_letter_code
_entity_poly.pdbx_strand_id
1 'polypeptide(L)'
;MWKVEYLRNALEDIKQLDRAQRVQFIKAINKVSGNPLPQAEGGYGKPLGNKGGTNLAGYFKIKLLIVPARADDEVYIITQRLKGCHSGNRLAFV
;
A
#
# COMPACT_ATOMS: atom_id res chain seq x y z
N MET A 1 9.46 -10.58 -7.55
CA MET A 1 9.42 -9.39 -6.66
C MET A 1 8.71 -8.28 -7.41
N TRP A 2 7.71 -7.63 -6.81
CA TRP A 2 6.93 -6.58 -7.47
C TRP A 2 7.72 -5.27 -7.52
N LYS A 3 7.58 -4.50 -8.61
CA LYS A 3 8.17 -3.15 -8.67
C LYS A 3 7.29 -2.19 -7.89
N VAL A 4 7.85 -1.55 -6.87
CA VAL A 4 7.18 -0.56 -6.02
C VAL A 4 7.41 0.84 -6.60
N GLU A 5 6.32 1.56 -6.87
CA GLU A 5 6.31 2.93 -7.36
C GLU A 5 5.48 3.79 -6.39
N TYR A 6 6.00 4.95 -6.00
CA TYR A 6 5.30 5.88 -5.10
C TYR A 6 4.85 7.11 -5.89
N LEU A 7 3.60 7.52 -5.71
CA LEU A 7 3.15 8.81 -6.21
C LEU A 7 3.76 9.95 -5.41
N ARG A 8 3.84 11.13 -6.03
CA ARG A 8 4.41 12.32 -5.39
C ARG A 8 3.72 12.66 -4.07
N ASN A 9 2.40 12.53 -4.02
CA ASN A 9 1.61 12.78 -2.81
C ASN A 9 2.01 11.81 -1.69
N ALA A 10 2.03 10.51 -1.99
CA ALA A 10 2.49 9.50 -1.04
C ALA A 10 3.92 9.75 -0.53
N LEU A 11 4.84 10.26 -1.37
CA LEU A 11 6.19 10.65 -0.93
C LEU A 11 6.17 11.81 0.08
N GLU A 12 5.28 12.79 -0.10
CA GLU A 12 5.12 13.90 0.85
C GLU A 12 4.57 13.40 2.18
N ASP A 13 3.59 12.48 2.17
CA ASP A 13 3.08 11.83 3.39
C ASP A 13 4.17 11.05 4.13
N ILE A 14 4.99 10.28 3.40
CA ILE A 14 6.12 9.54 4.00
C ILE A 14 7.16 10.49 4.61
N LYS A 15 7.37 11.67 4.01
CA LYS A 15 8.26 12.70 4.58
C LYS A 15 7.71 13.32 5.85
N GLN A 16 6.41 13.29 6.10
CA GLN A 16 5.86 13.80 7.36
C GLN A 16 6.00 12.80 8.52
N LEU A 17 6.24 11.52 8.21
CA LEU A 17 6.48 10.48 9.22
C LEU A 17 7.81 10.68 9.95
N ASP A 18 7.82 10.34 11.24
CA ASP A 18 9.03 10.33 12.07
C ASP A 18 10.00 9.23 11.65
N ARG A 19 11.28 9.33 12.04
CA ARG A 19 12.33 8.38 11.62
C ARG A 19 11.99 6.93 11.98
N ALA A 20 11.41 6.70 13.17
CA ALA A 20 10.98 5.36 13.58
C ALA A 20 9.82 4.83 12.72
N GLN A 21 8.84 5.68 12.42
CA GLN A 21 7.69 5.33 11.60
C GLN A 21 8.10 5.04 10.15
N ARG A 22 9.02 5.81 9.57
CA ARG A 22 9.56 5.56 8.22
C ARG A 22 10.27 4.20 8.13
N VAL A 23 11.05 3.82 9.13
CA VAL A 23 11.72 2.51 9.15
C VAL A 23 10.69 1.38 9.16
N GLN A 24 9.63 1.49 9.97
CA GLN A 24 8.55 0.51 10.00
C GLN A 24 7.76 0.49 8.69
N PHE A 25 7.46 1.66 8.12
CA PHE A 25 6.82 1.79 6.82
C PHE A 25 7.62 1.07 5.74
N ILE A 26 8.92 1.33 5.61
CA ILE A 26 9.79 0.67 4.62
C ILE A 26 9.82 -0.85 4.83
N LYS A 27 9.89 -1.33 6.08
CA LYS A 27 9.82 -2.78 6.38
C LYS A 27 8.50 -3.38 5.93
N ALA A 28 7.41 -2.69 6.20
CA ALA A 28 6.08 -3.15 5.83
C ALA A 28 5.87 -3.15 4.31
N ILE A 29 6.35 -2.12 3.60
CA ILE A 29 6.31 -2.09 2.13
C ILE A 29 7.14 -3.22 1.54
N ASN A 30 8.34 -3.49 2.06
CA ASN A 30 9.15 -4.63 1.62
C ASN A 30 8.45 -5.98 1.86
N LYS A 31 7.71 -6.12 2.96
CA LYS A 31 6.90 -7.31 3.23
C LYS A 31 5.74 -7.45 2.23
N VAL A 32 5.06 -6.34 1.96
CA VAL A 32 3.93 -6.25 1.03
C VAL A 32 4.35 -6.46 -0.41
N SER A 33 5.51 -5.94 -0.83
CA SER A 33 6.03 -6.09 -2.20
C SER A 33 6.38 -7.53 -2.56
N GLY A 34 6.50 -8.41 -1.57
CA GLY A 34 6.55 -9.86 -1.74
C GLY A 34 5.24 -10.42 -2.33
N ASN A 35 4.09 -10.07 -1.73
CA ASN A 35 2.77 -10.42 -2.25
C ASN A 35 1.70 -9.36 -1.90
N PRO A 36 1.50 -8.35 -2.76
CA PRO A 36 0.57 -7.25 -2.52
C PRO A 36 -0.89 -7.60 -2.82
N LEU A 37 -1.14 -8.82 -3.31
CA LEU A 37 -2.43 -9.28 -3.77
C LEU A 37 -3.44 -9.36 -2.61
N PRO A 38 -4.74 -9.49 -2.92
CA PRO A 38 -5.74 -9.65 -1.88
C PRO A 38 -5.49 -10.92 -1.06
N GLN A 39 -6.04 -10.95 0.16
CA GLN A 39 -5.95 -12.12 1.05
C GLN A 39 -6.49 -13.41 0.41
N ALA A 40 -7.46 -13.29 -0.52
CA ALA A 40 -7.97 -14.40 -1.33
C ALA A 40 -6.90 -15.04 -2.24
N GLU A 41 -5.87 -14.29 -2.62
CA GLU A 41 -4.71 -14.74 -3.41
C GLU A 41 -3.45 -14.91 -2.53
N GLY A 42 -3.64 -15.00 -1.20
CA GLY A 42 -2.56 -15.18 -0.23
C GLY A 42 -1.68 -13.94 0.01
N GLY A 43 -2.17 -12.74 -0.34
CA GLY A 43 -1.45 -11.48 -0.11
C GLY A 43 -2.00 -10.65 1.05
N TYR A 44 -1.51 -9.42 1.18
CA TYR A 44 -1.83 -8.51 2.31
C TYR A 44 -2.93 -7.47 1.99
N GLY A 45 -3.41 -7.42 0.75
CA GLY A 45 -4.38 -6.45 0.29
C GLY A 45 -5.81 -6.75 0.76
N LYS A 46 -6.54 -5.71 1.17
CA LYS A 46 -8.01 -5.75 1.25
C LYS A 46 -8.57 -5.01 0.02
N PRO A 47 -9.28 -5.69 -0.89
CA PRO A 47 -9.82 -5.03 -2.09
C PRO A 47 -10.80 -3.93 -1.69
N LEU A 48 -10.64 -2.76 -2.30
CA LEU A 48 -11.58 -1.66 -2.13
C LEU A 48 -12.73 -1.84 -3.12
N GLY A 49 -13.95 -1.85 -2.58
CA GLY A 49 -15.18 -1.88 -3.36
C GLY A 49 -15.61 -0.49 -3.81
N ASN A 50 -16.48 -0.46 -4.80
CA ASN A 50 -17.11 0.76 -5.29
C ASN A 50 -17.99 1.36 -4.17
N LYS A 51 -17.73 2.59 -3.73
CA LYS A 51 -18.51 3.26 -2.67
C LYS A 51 -18.90 4.67 -3.13
N GLY A 52 -20.19 4.99 -3.12
CA GLY A 52 -20.69 6.35 -3.42
C GLY A 52 -20.40 6.84 -4.84
N GLY A 53 -20.37 5.96 -5.85
CA GLY A 53 -20.11 6.32 -7.25
C GLY A 53 -18.64 6.46 -7.65
N THR A 54 -17.70 6.28 -6.71
CA THR A 54 -16.26 6.29 -7.01
C THR A 54 -15.74 4.88 -7.22
N ASN A 55 -15.36 4.56 -8.47
CA ASN A 55 -14.86 3.24 -8.84
C ASN A 55 -13.44 2.99 -8.32
N LEU A 56 -13.37 2.38 -7.13
CA LEU A 56 -12.12 1.93 -6.51
C LEU A 56 -11.74 0.49 -6.86
N ALA A 57 -12.41 -0.13 -7.85
CA ALA A 57 -12.09 -1.48 -8.26
C ALA A 57 -10.65 -1.59 -8.76
N GLY A 58 -9.90 -2.55 -8.21
CA GLY A 58 -8.48 -2.75 -8.52
C GLY A 58 -7.51 -2.01 -7.60
N TYR A 59 -8.02 -1.21 -6.65
CA TYR A 59 -7.25 -0.70 -5.52
C TYR A 59 -7.35 -1.64 -4.32
N PHE A 60 -6.27 -1.75 -3.56
CA PHE A 60 -6.21 -2.52 -2.33
C PHE A 60 -5.78 -1.62 -1.19
N LYS A 61 -6.51 -1.71 -0.08
CA LYS A 61 -6.19 -1.09 1.20
C LYS A 61 -5.30 -2.05 1.98
N ILE A 62 -4.15 -1.56 2.43
CA ILE A 62 -3.22 -2.34 3.25
C ILE A 62 -3.07 -1.63 4.58
N LYS A 63 -3.31 -2.36 5.67
CA LYS A 63 -3.15 -1.86 7.03
C LYS A 63 -1.69 -2.02 7.45
N LEU A 64 -1.02 -0.93 7.77
CA LEU A 64 0.33 -0.95 8.32
C LEU A 64 0.25 -0.80 9.84
N LEU A 65 0.93 -1.70 10.55
CA LEU A 65 1.11 -1.60 12.00
C LEU A 65 2.39 -0.80 12.25
N ILE A 66 2.23 0.49 12.50
CA ILE A 66 3.33 1.40 12.85
C ILE A 66 3.17 1.74 14.35
N VAL A 67 4.17 1.39 15.15
CA VAL A 67 4.22 1.61 16.61
C VAL A 67 5.14 2.83 16.80
N PRO A 68 4.64 4.03 17.18
CA PRO A 68 3.95 4.29 18.44
C PRO A 68 2.73 5.24 18.29
N ALA A 69 2.01 5.14 17.17
CA ALA A 69 0.82 5.97 16.98
C ALA A 69 -0.26 5.46 17.95
N ARG A 70 -0.61 6.31 18.93
CA ARG A 70 -1.49 6.02 20.08
C ARG A 70 -2.67 5.11 19.72
N ALA A 71 -2.53 3.79 19.93
CA ALA A 71 -3.55 2.73 19.93
C ALA A 71 -4.64 2.66 18.83
N ASP A 72 -4.82 3.68 17.98
CA ASP A 72 -5.97 3.85 17.09
C ASP A 72 -5.59 4.48 15.72
N ASP A 73 -4.35 4.93 15.55
CA ASP A 73 -3.85 5.45 14.27
C ASP A 73 -3.52 4.29 13.31
N GLU A 74 -4.57 3.79 12.64
CA GLU A 74 -4.43 2.82 11.56
C GLU A 74 -3.90 3.53 10.30
N VAL A 75 -2.60 3.39 10.03
CA VAL A 75 -2.04 3.87 8.76
C VAL A 75 -2.46 2.94 7.64
N TYR A 76 -3.22 3.47 6.69
CA TYR A 76 -3.66 2.76 5.51
C TYR A 76 -2.96 3.29 4.27
N ILE A 77 -2.41 2.38 3.49
CA ILE A 77 -1.91 2.71 2.16
C ILE A 77 -2.85 2.14 1.11
N ILE A 78 -3.07 2.93 0.06
CA ILE A 78 -3.82 2.49 -1.10
C ILE A 78 -2.79 2.02 -2.13
N THR A 79 -3.00 0.81 -2.63
CA THR A 79 -2.15 0.23 -3.67
C THR A 79 -2.96 -0.08 -4.90
N GLN A 80 -2.39 0.12 -6.08
CA GLN A 80 -3.01 -0.30 -7.33
C GLN A 80 -2.12 -1.30 -8.06
N ARG A 81 -2.74 -2.40 -8.51
CA ARG A 81 -2.09 -3.30 -9.47
C ARG A 81 -2.11 -2.64 -10.84
N LEU A 82 -0.96 -2.17 -11.30
CA LEU A 82 -0.81 -1.70 -12.66
C LEU A 82 -0.54 -2.90 -13.56
N LYS A 83 -1.52 -3.29 -14.38
CA LYS A 83 -1.30 -4.26 -15.46
C LYS A 83 -0.60 -3.57 -16.62
N GLY A 84 0.73 -3.56 -16.58
CA GLY A 84 1.56 -3.11 -17.69
C GLY A 84 1.72 -4.21 -18.73
N CYS A 85 1.29 -3.91 -19.95
CA CYS A 85 1.64 -4.65 -21.16
C CYS A 85 3.18 -4.86 -21.19
N HIS A 86 3.64 -6.09 -21.33
CA HIS A 86 5.05 -6.52 -21.24
C HIS A 86 5.69 -6.55 -19.83
N SER A 87 5.62 -7.75 -19.23
CA SER A 87 6.67 -8.39 -18.42
C SER A 87 7.04 -7.84 -17.04
N GLY A 88 6.13 -7.16 -16.32
CA GLY A 88 6.42 -6.80 -14.93
C GLY A 88 5.19 -6.47 -14.09
N ASN A 89 5.04 -7.20 -12.99
CA ASN A 89 4.07 -6.93 -11.93
C ASN A 89 4.48 -5.65 -11.17
N ARG A 90 3.73 -4.55 -11.33
CA ARG A 90 3.99 -3.25 -10.67
C ARG A 90 2.91 -2.87 -9.66
N LEU A 91 3.34 -2.20 -8.60
CA LEU A 91 2.51 -1.64 -7.54
C LEU A 91 2.74 -0.16 -7.45
N ALA A 92 1.65 0.61 -7.57
CA ALA A 92 1.66 2.03 -7.25
C ALA A 92 1.08 2.24 -5.85
N PHE A 93 1.78 3.00 -5.00
CA PHE A 93 1.29 3.50 -3.72
C PHE A 93 0.74 4.92 -3.90
N VAL A 94 -0.52 5.11 -3.51
CA VAL A 94 -1.32 6.32 -3.69
C VAL A 94 -1.67 6.93 -2.35
#